data_AF-A0A0H5RVM4-F1
#
_entry.id   AF-A0A0H5RVM4-F1
#
_cell.length_a   1.000
_cell.length_b   1.000
_cell.length_c   1.000
_cell.angle_alpha   90.00
_cell.angle_beta   90.00
_cell.angle_gamma   90.00
#
_symmetry.space_group_name_H-M   'P 1'
#
loop_
_entity.id
_entity.type
_entity.pdbx_description
1 polymer ?
#
loop_
_entity_poly.entity_id
_entity_poly.type
_entity_poly.pdbx_seq_one_letter_code
_entity_poly.pdbx_strand_id
1 'polypeptide(L)' 'MGITRHAVRIHLSTRITPAGSTEWTVEFTVTEHGRESSFVTHHAAEAEARQLVQKLLADRLPGLTVEEVYLEELGAQPR' A
#
# COMPACT_ATOMS: atom_id res chain seq x y z
N MET A 1 20.72 19.18 3.30
CA MET A 1 19.44 19.50 2.63
C MET A 1 18.60 18.22 2.57
N GLY A 2 18.01 17.83 3.70
CA GLY A 2 17.25 16.59 3.84
C GLY A 2 15.76 16.89 3.74
N ILE A 3 15.12 16.45 2.68
CA ILE A 3 13.66 16.52 2.55
C ILE A 3 13.13 15.37 3.41
N THR A 4 12.74 15.65 4.65
CA THR A 4 12.11 14.66 5.51
C THR A 4 10.73 14.33 4.94
N ARG A 5 10.70 13.36 4.04
CA ARG A 5 9.47 12.84 3.45
C ARG A 5 8.92 11.78 4.38
N HIS A 6 7.98 12.17 5.21
CA HIS A 6 7.26 11.23 6.06
C HIS A 6 6.13 10.63 5.21
N ALA A 7 6.26 9.37 4.81
CA ALA A 7 5.07 8.62 4.42
C ALA A 7 4.28 8.40 5.71
N VAL A 8 3.07 8.94 5.79
CA VAL A 8 2.31 8.96 7.04
C VAL A 8 1.50 7.67 7.17
N ARG A 9 1.08 7.09 6.03
CA ARG A 9 0.30 5.84 5.98
C ARG A 9 0.58 5.10 4.69
N ILE A 10 0.82 3.80 4.80
CA ILE A 10 0.83 2.84 3.70
C ILE A 10 -0.17 1.76 4.09
N HIS A 11 -0.99 1.37 3.13
CA HIS A 11 -2.01 0.36 3.28
C HIS A 11 -1.97 -0.53 2.04
N LEU A 12 -1.76 -1.82 2.25
CA LEU A 12 -1.79 -2.83 1.20
C LEU A 12 -3.03 -3.66 1.42
N SER A 13 -3.98 -3.58 0.49
CA SER A 13 -5.19 -4.38 0.51
C SER A 13 -5.23 -5.37 -0.66
N THR A 14 -5.95 -6.47 -0.47
CA THR A 14 -6.26 -7.42 -1.54
C THR A 14 -7.76 -7.63 -1.61
N ARG A 15 -8.29 -7.75 -2.83
CA ARG A 15 -9.70 -8.06 -3.08
C ARG A 15 -9.83 -9.13 -4.15
N ILE A 16 -10.86 -9.97 -4.02
CA ILE A 16 -11.24 -10.89 -5.10
C ILE A 16 -12.21 -10.16 -6.03
N THR A 17 -11.82 -9.99 -7.28
CA THR A 17 -12.68 -9.41 -8.31
C THR A 17 -13.84 -10.34 -8.63
N PRO A 18 -14.96 -9.84 -9.20
CA PRO A 18 -16.08 -10.68 -9.66
C PRO A 18 -15.68 -11.75 -10.69
N ALA A 19 -14.55 -11.54 -11.39
CA ALA A 19 -13.98 -12.49 -12.32
C ALA A 19 -13.21 -13.64 -11.63
N GLY A 20 -13.14 -13.66 -10.29
CA GLY A 20 -12.40 -14.65 -9.50
C GLY A 20 -10.90 -14.38 -9.40
N SER A 21 -10.40 -13.30 -10.01
CA SER A 21 -9.00 -12.90 -9.94
C SER A 21 -8.72 -12.08 -8.69
N THR A 22 -7.58 -12.30 -8.05
CA THR A 22 -7.09 -11.46 -6.94
C THR A 22 -6.53 -10.16 -7.50
N GLU A 23 -6.97 -9.02 -6.95
CA GLU A 23 -6.44 -7.71 -7.24
C GLU A 23 -5.86 -7.10 -5.96
N TRP A 24 -4.62 -6.64 -6.06
CA TRP A 24 -3.87 -6.02 -4.99
C TRP A 24 -3.93 -4.51 -5.15
N THR A 25 -4.29 -3.81 -4.09
CA THR A 25 -4.36 -2.35 -4.08
C THR A 25 -3.37 -1.82 -3.05
N VAL A 26 -2.51 -0.91 -3.48
CA VAL A 26 -1.54 -0.21 -2.63
C VAL A 26 -2.00 1.23 -2.51
N GLU A 27 -2.40 1.62 -1.31
CA GLU A 27 -2.76 2.98 -0.97
C GLU A 27 -1.67 3.58 -0.09
N PHE A 28 -1.16 4.76 -0.43
CA PHE A 28 -0.18 5.41 0.41
C PHE A 28 -0.32 6.92 0.38
N THR A 29 -0.08 7.54 1.53
CA THR A 29 -0.09 9.00 1.69
C THR A 29 1.31 9.49 2.01
N VAL A 30 1.82 10.37 1.17
CA VAL A 30 3.11 11.03 1.34
C VAL A 30 2.87 12.46 1.80
N THR A 31 3.57 12.87 2.87
CA THR A 31 3.64 14.29 3.24
C THR A 31 4.95 14.87 2.74
N GLU A 32 4.87 15.80 1.79
CA GLU A 32 6.01 16.56 1.27
C GLU A 32 5.80 18.05 1.53
N HIS A 33 6.76 18.69 2.20
CA HIS A 33 6.71 20.14 2.49
C HIS A 33 5.40 20.61 3.17
N GLY A 34 4.81 19.76 4.02
CA GLY A 34 3.54 20.06 4.70
C GLY A 34 2.28 19.84 3.85
N ARG A 35 2.43 19.29 2.64
CA ARG A 35 1.30 18.89 1.79
C ARG A 35 1.18 17.38 1.77
N GLU A 36 -0.01 16.90 2.11
CA GLU A 36 -0.38 15.50 2.00
C GLU A 36 -0.82 15.20 0.56
N SER A 37 -0.34 14.09 0.01
CA SER A 37 -0.74 13.56 -1.28
C SER A 37 -0.99 12.06 -1.14
N SER A 38 -2.20 11.64 -1.48
CA SER A 38 -2.60 10.24 -1.44
C SER A 38 -2.55 9.64 -2.84
N PHE A 39 -2.02 8.43 -2.92
CA PHE A 39 -1.84 7.69 -4.15
C PHE A 39 -2.43 6.30 -4.00
N VAL A 40 -3.04 5.79 -5.07
CA VAL A 40 -3.62 4.44 -5.13
C VAL A 40 -3.07 3.77 -6.38
N THR A 41 -2.54 2.56 -6.23
CA THR A 41 -2.03 1.75 -7.36
C THR A 41 -2.63 0.35 -7.28
N HIS A 42 -3.11 -0.16 -8.41
CA HIS A 42 -3.67 -1.50 -8.53
C HIS A 42 -2.69 -2.42 -9.25
N HIS A 43 -2.56 -3.64 -8.75
CA HIS A 43 -1.69 -4.67 -9.28
C HIS A 43 -2.45 -6.00 -9.38
N ALA A 44 -2.30 -6.69 -10.52
CA ALA A 44 -2.84 -8.04 -10.66
C ALA A 44 -1.96 -9.09 -9.94
N ALA A 45 -0.66 -8.81 -9.78
CA ALA A 45 0.30 -9.71 -9.17
C ALA A 45 0.67 -9.27 -7.74
N GLU A 46 0.59 -10.21 -6.79
CA GLU A 46 1.01 -9.99 -5.40
C GLU A 46 2.46 -9.50 -5.32
N ALA A 47 3.36 -10.14 -6.07
CA ALA A 47 4.78 -9.85 -6.03
C ALA A 47 5.08 -8.38 -6.39
N GLU A 48 4.35 -7.81 -7.34
CA GLU A 48 4.53 -6.41 -7.74
C GLU A 48 4.04 -5.44 -6.66
N ALA A 49 2.87 -5.72 -6.07
CA ALA A 49 2.32 -4.91 -4.99
C ALA A 49 3.24 -4.94 -3.76
N ARG A 50 3.69 -6.14 -3.34
CA ARG A 50 4.61 -6.32 -2.21
C ARG A 50 5.95 -5.65 -2.47
N GLN A 51 6.49 -5.75 -3.69
CA GLN A 51 7.75 -5.09 -4.04
C GLN A 51 7.63 -3.57 -3.99
N LEU A 52 6.51 -2.99 -4.44
CA LEU A 52 6.25 -1.55 -4.33
C LEU A 52 6.20 -1.12 -2.87
N VAL A 53 5.45 -1.85 -2.03
CA VAL A 53 5.37 -1.57 -0.59
C VAL A 53 6.74 -1.67 0.08
N GLN A 54 7.53 -2.71 -0.21
CA GLN A 54 8.90 -2.81 0.32
C GLN A 54 9.76 -1.61 -0.05
N LYS A 55 9.69 -1.15 -1.31
CA LYS A 55 10.43 0.05 -1.74
C LYS A 55 9.97 1.30 -1.00
N LEU A 56 8.65 1.48 -0.83
CA LEU A 56 8.10 2.61 -0.09
C LEU A 56 8.50 2.58 1.39
N LEU A 57 8.44 1.41 2.03
CA LEU A 57 8.87 1.20 3.41
C LEU A 57 10.37 1.47 3.57
N ALA A 58 11.21 0.93 2.70
CA ALA A 58 12.66 1.15 2.74
C ALA A 58 13.04 2.63 2.54
N ASP A 59 12.32 3.36 1.68
CA ASP A 59 12.61 4.77 1.36
C ASP A 59 12.04 5.76 2.39
N ARG A 60 10.97 5.39 3.11
CA ARG A 60 10.18 6.34 3.93
C ARG A 60 9.94 5.92 5.37
N LEU A 61 9.87 4.62 5.65
CA LEU A 61 9.52 4.05 6.96
C LEU A 61 10.44 2.86 7.29
N PRO A 62 11.77 3.09 7.41
CA PRO A 62 12.71 2.01 7.68
C PRO A 62 12.37 1.37 9.04
N GLY A 63 12.03 0.09 9.02
CA GLY A 63 11.68 -0.70 10.22
C GLY A 63 10.26 -1.28 10.22
N LEU A 64 9.37 -0.82 9.34
CA LEU A 64 8.09 -1.48 9.10
C LEU A 64 8.24 -2.56 8.02
N THR A 65 7.50 -3.65 8.16
CA THR A 65 7.44 -4.74 7.16
C THR A 65 6.16 -4.64 6.35
N VAL A 66 6.12 -5.34 5.21
CA VAL A 66 4.93 -5.41 4.35
C VAL A 66 3.72 -5.96 5.10
N GLU A 67 3.95 -6.92 6.00
CA GLU A 67 2.90 -7.58 6.79
C GLU A 67 2.22 -6.61 7.76
N GLU A 68 2.96 -5.64 8.30
CA GLU A 68 2.41 -4.62 9.21
C GLU A 68 1.47 -3.62 8.52
N VAL A 69 1.59 -3.48 7.20
CA VAL A 69 0.73 -2.60 6.38
C VAL A 69 -0.26 -3.38 5.53
N TYR A 70 -0.18 -4.71 5.57
CA TYR A 70 -1.06 -5.60 4.83
C TYR A 70 -2.36 -5.80 5.59
N LEU A 71 -3.47 -5.59 4.89
CA LEU A 71 -4.82 -5.83 5.34
C LEU A 71 -5.55 -6.63 4.27
N GLU A 72 -5.94 -7.84 4.62
CA GLU A 72 -6.81 -8.61 3.76
C GLU A 72 -8.23 -8.04 3.88
N GLU A 73 -8.67 -7.32 2.84
CA GLU A 73 -10.09 -7.07 2.60
C GLU A 73 -10.69 -8.40 2.14
N LEU A 74 -10.88 -9.31 3.09
CA LEU A 74 -11.79 -10.44 2.99
C LEU A 74 -13.14 -9.83 2.69
N GLY A 75 -13.42 -9.67 1.40
CA GLY A 75 -14.60 -9.00 0.89
C GLY A 75 -15.77 -9.44 1.75
N ALA A 76 -16.32 -8.50 2.51
CA ALA A 76 -17.44 -8.77 3.36
C ALA A 76 -18.55 -9.27 2.44
N GLN A 77 -18.68 -10.59 2.35
CA GLN A 77 -19.84 -11.23 1.79
C GLN A 77 -20.71 -11.67 2.96
N PRO A 78 -21.65 -10.82 3.39
CA PRO A 78 -22.84 -11.31 4.04
C PRO A 78 -24.06 -11.15 3.12
N ARG A 79 -24.41 -12.29 2.52
CA ARG A 79 -25.75 -12.81 2.11
C ARG A 79 -26.66 -11.99 1.21
#